data_AF-A0A7U2I685-F1
#
_entry.id   AF-A0A7U2I685-F1
#
_cell.length_a   1.000
_cell.length_b   1.000
_cell.length_c   1.000
_cell.angle_alpha   90.00
_cell.angle_beta   90.00
_cell.angle_gamma   90.00
#
_symmetry.space_group_name_H-M   'P 1'
#
loop_
_entity.id
_entity.type
_entity.pdbx_description
1 polymer ?
#
loop_
_entity_poly.entity_id
_entity_poly.type
_entity_poly.pdbx_seq_one_letter_code
_entity_poly.pdbx_strand_id
1 'polypeptide(L)'
;MQFVVTPWRDSKELLQVRHDLYGTDSIKKERAVNKVFAWRSRKPDGLPLLLDSTADIVDVLLQDQRSELKHNPLRLLYATAVSRFITGLADTQIDLIRDKPAWFPPGKSLQLPYPLLEIRHRIVHRHLPSLAELKRAAQDSLDWLWEWYWSQLDYAFGVAKTAEADDETEGIDAVKEKLQTILKIYVKERKNEIKTRKKDSKAAENALSTYTLRYAPSSTSLPSSRIQNILLRLLVEEKMILPTDKKLGSSMSGAFLIWDPLLLAFCQSAVIPSSTLLAHFTAAMNKPLSAMISTDMDPVREGMHDWAVHILSSETWQQHLASNSVENTLTTCFSAPTYWNLRIAEALLKDEDVPNRESWVAILEAARNEASGEEMEVDVDGIEQAVPVRQGKPKEKIKGPTKVVGMWKARPIGWLPEGYEDDE
;
A
#
# COMPACT_ATOMS: atom_id res chain seq x y z
N MET A 1 5.01 23.78 29.16
CA MET A 1 4.16 23.32 28.04
C MET A 1 3.70 24.55 27.28
N GLN A 2 4.06 24.67 26.00
CA GLN A 2 3.63 25.76 25.14
C GLN A 2 2.48 25.24 24.28
N PHE A 3 1.27 25.76 24.48
CA PHE A 3 0.10 25.38 23.69
C PHE A 3 -0.05 26.35 22.52
N VAL A 4 -0.13 25.82 21.30
CA VAL A 4 -0.34 26.61 20.09
C VAL A 4 -1.74 26.31 19.55
N VAL A 5 -2.59 27.33 19.50
CA VAL A 5 -3.96 27.20 18.98
C VAL A 5 -3.97 27.39 17.46
N THR A 6 -4.36 26.35 16.73
CA THR A 6 -4.46 26.36 15.26
C THR A 6 -5.90 26.49 14.77
N PRO A 7 -6.15 27.08 13.58
CA PRO A 7 -7.50 27.21 13.03
C PRO A 7 -8.03 25.94 12.35
N TRP A 8 -7.14 25.00 12.01
CA TRP A 8 -7.48 23.64 11.56
C TRP A 8 -7.64 22.69 12.76
N ARG A 9 -8.48 21.67 12.58
CA ARG A 9 -8.85 20.67 13.58
C ARG A 9 -7.70 19.73 13.93
N ASP A 10 -6.98 19.25 12.92
CA ASP A 10 -5.86 18.32 13.06
C ASP A 10 -4.85 18.49 11.91
N SER A 11 -3.69 17.82 12.01
CA SER A 11 -2.64 17.89 10.98
C SER A 11 -3.10 17.35 9.63
N LYS A 12 -3.98 16.34 9.60
CA LYS A 12 -4.50 15.76 8.35
C LYS A 12 -5.32 16.77 7.58
N GLU A 13 -6.09 17.60 8.28
CA GLU A 13 -6.88 18.65 7.66
C GLU A 13 -6.03 19.67 6.90
N LEU A 14 -4.90 20.10 7.49
CA LEU A 14 -3.97 21.01 6.84
C LEU A 14 -3.24 20.36 5.66
N LEU A 15 -2.88 19.07 5.78
CA LEU A 15 -2.24 18.31 4.70
C LEU A 15 -3.18 18.06 3.52
N GLN A 16 -4.48 17.87 3.79
CA GLN A 16 -5.49 17.77 2.73
C GLN A 16 -5.61 19.11 1.98
N VAL A 17 -5.65 20.24 2.72
CA VAL A 17 -5.65 21.57 2.10
C VAL A 17 -4.41 21.80 1.25
N ARG A 18 -3.23 21.37 1.70
CA ARG A 18 -2.01 21.39 0.89
C ARG A 18 -2.19 20.62 -0.43
N HIS A 19 -2.67 19.38 -0.35
CA HIS A 19 -2.88 18.53 -1.52
C HIS A 19 -3.85 19.18 -2.52
N ASP A 20 -4.95 19.74 -2.02
CA ASP A 20 -5.98 20.35 -2.85
C ASP A 20 -5.51 21.67 -3.48
N LEU A 21 -4.75 22.52 -2.75
CA LEU A 21 -4.20 23.78 -3.27
C LEU A 21 -3.17 23.58 -4.40
N TYR A 22 -2.31 22.56 -4.28
CA TYR A 22 -1.26 22.25 -5.25
C TYR A 22 -1.67 21.21 -6.30
N GLY A 23 -2.88 20.64 -6.20
CA GLY A 23 -3.40 19.67 -7.15
C GLY A 23 -3.64 20.26 -8.55
N THR A 24 -4.21 19.46 -9.45
CA THR A 24 -4.60 19.91 -10.80
C THR A 24 -6.09 20.22 -10.93
N ASP A 25 -6.91 19.73 -9.98
CA ASP A 25 -8.36 19.88 -9.97
C ASP A 25 -8.78 21.27 -9.45
N SER A 26 -9.36 22.08 -10.34
CA SER A 26 -9.82 23.44 -10.05
C SER A 26 -10.96 23.50 -9.01
N ILE A 27 -11.84 22.50 -8.96
CA ILE A 27 -12.94 22.44 -7.99
C ILE A 27 -12.37 22.20 -6.58
N LYS A 28 -11.38 21.30 -6.47
CA LYS A 28 -10.70 21.05 -5.19
C LYS A 28 -9.91 22.26 -4.72
N LYS A 29 -9.19 22.94 -5.62
CA LYS A 29 -8.50 24.20 -5.30
C LYS A 29 -9.44 25.25 -4.75
N GLU A 30 -10.57 25.47 -5.41
CA GLU A 30 -11.57 26.44 -4.95
C GLU A 30 -12.11 26.10 -3.56
N ARG A 31 -12.43 24.83 -3.30
CA ARG A 31 -12.85 24.37 -1.97
C ARG A 31 -11.77 24.60 -0.92
N ALA A 32 -10.50 24.36 -1.26
CA ALA A 32 -9.38 24.57 -0.36
C ALA A 32 -9.15 26.05 -0.05
N VAL A 33 -9.22 26.93 -1.05
CA VAL A 33 -9.17 28.39 -0.87
C VAL A 33 -10.29 28.87 0.06
N ASN A 34 -11.54 28.48 -0.23
CA ASN A 34 -12.69 28.83 0.60
C ASN A 34 -12.53 28.34 2.04
N LYS A 35 -11.93 27.17 2.24
CA LYS A 35 -11.63 26.62 3.56
C LYS A 35 -10.60 27.45 4.31
N VAL A 36 -9.53 27.90 3.65
CA VAL A 36 -8.54 28.82 4.25
C VAL A 36 -9.18 30.17 4.58
N PHE A 37 -10.07 30.69 3.75
CA PHE A 37 -10.81 31.93 4.06
C PHE A 37 -11.77 31.76 5.25
N ALA A 38 -12.39 30.58 5.41
CA ALA A 38 -13.15 30.27 6.61
C ALA A 38 -12.24 30.22 7.86
N TRP A 39 -11.03 29.68 7.76
CA TRP A 39 -10.03 29.71 8.83
C TRP A 39 -9.57 31.13 9.17
N ARG A 40 -9.31 31.96 8.15
CA ARG A 40 -9.00 33.39 8.29
C ARG A 40 -10.09 34.12 9.06
N SER A 41 -11.35 33.84 8.76
CA SER A 41 -12.51 34.44 9.43
C SER A 41 -12.64 34.01 10.90
N ARG A 42 -12.27 32.77 11.23
CA ARG A 42 -12.31 32.25 12.62
C ARG A 42 -11.20 32.84 13.49
N LYS A 43 -10.02 33.12 12.93
CA LYS A 43 -8.87 33.63 13.67
C LYS A 43 -8.04 34.58 12.79
N PRO A 44 -8.44 35.87 12.66
CA PRO A 44 -7.80 36.82 11.76
C PRO A 44 -6.30 36.99 12.01
N ASP A 45 -5.90 37.07 13.28
CA ASP A 45 -4.50 37.30 13.68
C ASP A 45 -3.69 36.01 13.91
N GLY A 46 -4.27 34.84 13.58
CA GLY A 46 -3.67 33.56 13.92
C GLY A 46 -3.43 32.62 12.76
N LEU A 47 -3.71 33.06 11.52
CA LEU A 47 -3.40 32.29 10.33
C LEU A 47 -1.93 32.53 9.93
N PRO A 48 -1.11 31.49 9.71
CA PRO A 48 0.26 31.67 9.24
C PRO A 48 0.29 32.47 7.92
N LEU A 49 1.15 33.47 7.85
CA LEU A 49 1.30 34.34 6.67
C LEU A 49 1.49 33.53 5.37
N LEU A 50 2.29 32.46 5.42
CA LEU A 50 2.61 31.65 4.24
C LEU A 50 1.39 30.85 3.76
N LEU A 51 0.56 30.36 4.67
CA LEU A 51 -0.73 29.74 4.35
C LEU A 51 -1.69 30.75 3.74
N ASP A 52 -1.79 31.94 4.35
CA ASP A 52 -2.66 33.02 3.90
C ASP A 52 -2.30 33.48 2.47
N SER A 53 -1.00 33.70 2.23
CA SER A 53 -0.44 34.11 0.95
C SER A 53 -0.66 33.05 -0.13
N THR A 54 -0.54 31.76 0.23
CA THR A 54 -0.81 30.66 -0.73
C THR A 54 -2.25 30.70 -1.21
N ALA A 55 -3.21 30.86 -0.28
CA ALA A 55 -4.62 30.92 -0.63
C ALA A 55 -4.95 32.14 -1.50
N ASP A 56 -4.41 33.32 -1.17
CA ASP A 56 -4.58 34.53 -1.98
C ASP A 56 -4.06 34.33 -3.41
N ILE A 57 -2.85 33.77 -3.57
CA ILE A 57 -2.27 33.55 -4.90
C ILE A 57 -3.09 32.54 -5.70
N VAL A 58 -3.46 31.39 -5.10
CA VAL A 58 -4.27 30.36 -5.77
C VAL A 58 -5.64 30.90 -6.16
N ASP A 59 -6.27 31.75 -5.34
CA ASP A 59 -7.53 32.40 -5.67
C ASP A 59 -7.42 33.26 -6.93
N VAL A 60 -6.35 34.07 -7.06
CA VAL A 60 -6.12 34.86 -8.28
C VAL A 60 -5.96 33.95 -9.51
N LEU A 61 -5.26 32.83 -9.38
CA LEU A 61 -5.12 31.85 -10.49
C LEU A 61 -6.48 31.27 -10.90
N LEU A 62 -7.36 30.97 -9.94
CA LEU A 62 -8.71 30.48 -10.24
C LEU A 62 -9.57 31.54 -10.93
N GLN A 63 -9.49 32.80 -10.48
CA GLN A 63 -10.19 33.93 -11.12
C GLN A 63 -9.71 34.19 -12.55
N ASP A 64 -8.40 34.05 -12.81
CA ASP A 64 -7.82 34.11 -14.16
C ASP A 64 -8.37 32.99 -15.06
N GLN A 65 -8.43 31.76 -14.56
CA GLN A 65 -8.95 30.60 -15.30
C GLN A 65 -10.41 30.76 -15.72
N ARG A 66 -11.24 31.37 -14.86
CA ARG A 66 -12.65 31.67 -15.18
C ARG A 66 -12.79 32.71 -16.29
N SER A 67 -11.75 33.50 -16.56
CA SER A 67 -11.75 34.54 -17.60
C SER A 67 -12.88 35.58 -17.44
N GLU A 68 -13.39 35.76 -16.23
CA GLU A 68 -14.48 36.71 -15.91
C GLU A 68 -13.96 38.15 -15.76
N LEU A 69 -12.69 38.31 -15.36
CA LEU A 69 -12.07 39.61 -15.14
C LEU A 69 -11.39 40.14 -16.41
N LYS A 70 -11.57 41.44 -16.65
CA LYS A 70 -10.84 42.16 -17.71
C LYS A 70 -9.34 42.23 -17.36
N HIS A 71 -8.52 42.45 -18.39
CA HIS A 71 -7.06 42.46 -18.30
C HIS A 71 -6.50 43.36 -17.17
N ASN A 72 -6.98 44.60 -17.04
CA ASN A 72 -6.44 45.53 -16.04
C ASN A 72 -6.81 45.18 -14.58
N PRO A 73 -8.08 44.89 -14.23
CA PRO A 73 -8.44 44.36 -12.91
C PRO A 73 -7.65 43.10 -12.53
N LEU A 74 -7.52 42.15 -13.45
CA LEU A 74 -6.78 40.92 -13.21
C LEU A 74 -5.29 41.19 -12.91
N ARG A 75 -4.67 42.10 -13.68
CA ARG A 75 -3.29 42.55 -13.45
C ARG A 75 -3.10 43.16 -12.07
N LEU A 76 -4.05 43.99 -11.61
CA LEU A 76 -4.00 44.57 -10.25
C LEU A 76 -4.18 43.52 -9.16
N LEU A 77 -5.05 42.54 -9.39
CA LEU A 77 -5.31 41.44 -8.46
C LEU A 77 -4.06 40.58 -8.25
N TYR A 78 -3.40 40.16 -9.35
CA TYR A 78 -2.10 39.47 -9.27
C TYR A 78 -1.04 40.29 -8.54
N ALA A 79 -0.91 41.57 -8.89
CA ALA A 79 0.07 42.45 -8.24
C ALA A 79 -0.18 42.57 -6.73
N THR A 80 -1.45 42.62 -6.31
CA THR A 80 -1.82 42.70 -4.90
C THR A 80 -1.43 41.42 -4.15
N ALA A 81 -1.83 40.24 -4.65
CA ALA A 81 -1.51 38.97 -4.00
C ALA A 81 0.00 38.72 -3.89
N VAL A 82 0.73 38.92 -4.99
CA VAL A 82 2.19 38.74 -5.04
C VAL A 82 2.90 39.76 -4.14
N SER A 83 2.50 41.03 -4.18
CA SER A 83 3.14 42.04 -3.32
C SER A 83 2.86 41.82 -1.84
N ARG A 84 1.65 41.37 -1.45
CA ARG A 84 1.31 41.07 -0.06
C ARG A 84 2.18 39.93 0.49
N PHE A 85 2.34 38.86 -0.28
CA PHE A 85 3.24 37.75 0.05
C PHE A 85 4.68 38.22 0.26
N ILE A 86 5.25 38.89 -0.76
CA ILE A 86 6.67 39.27 -0.75
C ILE A 86 6.97 40.28 0.36
N THR A 87 6.10 41.27 0.55
CA THR A 87 6.26 42.28 1.60
C THR A 87 6.14 41.63 2.98
N GLY A 88 5.07 40.85 3.23
CA GLY A 88 4.88 40.20 4.53
C GLY A 88 6.04 39.27 4.89
N LEU A 89 6.58 38.53 3.92
CA LEU A 89 7.71 37.65 4.15
C LEU A 89 9.01 38.42 4.42
N ALA A 90 9.26 39.51 3.68
CA ALA A 90 10.42 40.36 3.94
C ALA A 90 10.38 40.99 5.33
N ASP A 91 9.19 41.40 5.79
CA ASP A 91 9.01 42.01 7.12
C ASP A 91 9.15 40.98 8.25
N THR A 92 8.74 39.73 8.02
CA THR A 92 8.79 38.65 9.02
C THR A 92 10.05 37.77 8.92
N GLN A 93 10.94 38.04 7.97
CA GLN A 93 12.09 37.18 7.65
C GLN A 93 13.02 36.97 8.85
N ILE A 94 13.30 38.02 9.61
CA ILE A 94 14.19 37.97 10.78
C ILE A 94 13.57 37.11 11.87
N ASP A 95 12.28 37.28 12.14
CA ASP A 95 11.55 36.51 13.15
C ASP A 95 11.46 35.03 12.75
N LEU A 96 11.19 34.73 11.48
CA LEU A 96 11.14 33.36 10.96
C LEU A 96 12.50 32.65 11.03
N ILE A 97 13.61 33.37 10.86
CA ILE A 97 14.97 32.83 11.00
C ILE A 97 15.29 32.58 12.48
N ARG A 98 14.93 33.51 13.37
CA ARG A 98 15.18 33.42 14.81
C ARG A 98 14.37 32.29 15.44
N ASP A 99 13.09 32.21 15.12
CA ASP A 99 12.13 31.29 15.73
C ASP A 99 12.02 29.98 14.92
N LYS A 100 13.07 29.66 14.16
CA LYS A 100 13.18 28.46 13.33
C LYS A 100 13.04 27.20 14.21
N PRO A 101 12.05 26.34 13.95
CA PRO A 101 11.84 25.13 14.75
C PRO A 101 13.02 24.14 14.63
N ALA A 102 13.29 23.39 15.69
CA ALA A 102 14.39 22.41 15.73
C ALA A 102 14.25 21.29 14.69
N TRP A 103 13.03 21.00 14.22
CA TRP A 103 12.75 20.03 13.15
C TRP A 103 13.00 20.57 11.74
N PHE A 104 13.21 21.88 11.57
CA PHE A 104 13.41 22.48 10.26
C PHE A 104 14.81 22.12 9.72
N PRO A 105 14.94 21.67 8.46
CA PRO A 105 16.21 21.17 7.93
C PRO A 105 17.40 22.15 8.07
N PRO A 106 18.60 21.65 8.44
CA PRO A 106 19.81 22.45 8.47
C PRO A 106 20.25 22.86 7.06
N GLY A 107 20.91 24.01 6.93
CA GLY A 107 21.51 24.47 5.65
C GLY A 107 20.56 25.20 4.68
N LYS A 108 19.24 25.14 4.87
CA LYS A 108 18.30 25.97 4.10
C LYS A 108 18.34 27.43 4.60
N SER A 109 18.68 28.37 3.72
CA SER A 109 18.69 29.83 3.97
C SER A 109 17.39 30.51 3.54
N LEU A 110 16.65 31.13 4.49
CA LEU A 110 15.38 31.81 4.19
C LEU A 110 15.68 33.09 3.39
N GLN A 111 15.90 32.95 2.09
CA GLN A 111 16.17 34.05 1.18
C GLN A 111 15.16 34.00 0.04
N LEU A 112 14.50 35.13 -0.18
CA LEU A 112 13.59 35.30 -1.30
C LEU A 112 14.40 35.46 -2.59
N PRO A 113 14.03 34.80 -3.70
CA PRO A 113 14.68 35.02 -4.98
C PRO A 113 14.69 36.49 -5.39
N TYR A 114 15.86 36.99 -5.82
CA TYR A 114 16.02 38.37 -6.29
C TYR A 114 14.97 38.79 -7.35
N PRO A 115 14.56 37.96 -8.31
CA PRO A 115 13.51 38.32 -9.27
C PRO A 115 12.19 38.73 -8.62
N LEU A 116 11.78 38.07 -7.53
CA LEU A 116 10.56 38.41 -6.80
C LEU A 116 10.70 39.76 -6.08
N LEU A 117 11.87 40.05 -5.50
CA LEU A 117 12.16 41.36 -4.90
C LEU A 117 12.06 42.50 -5.92
N GLU A 118 12.58 42.30 -7.14
CA GLU A 118 12.46 43.29 -8.22
C GLU A 118 11.01 43.46 -8.68
N ILE A 119 10.23 42.38 -8.75
CA ILE A 119 8.79 42.46 -9.04
C ILE A 119 8.06 43.32 -8.00
N ARG A 120 8.32 43.11 -6.70
CA ARG A 120 7.77 43.95 -5.63
C ARG A 120 8.18 45.41 -5.79
N HIS A 121 9.47 45.68 -6.02
CA HIS A 121 9.97 47.04 -6.23
C HIS A 121 9.25 47.73 -7.40
N ARG A 122 9.01 47.00 -8.50
CA ARG A 122 8.27 47.51 -9.66
C ARG A 122 6.79 47.76 -9.39
N ILE A 123 6.12 46.87 -8.65
CA ILE A 123 4.71 47.04 -8.28
C ILE A 123 4.50 48.30 -7.43
N VAL A 124 5.38 48.56 -6.46
CA VAL A 124 5.19 49.64 -5.48
C VAL A 124 5.78 50.97 -5.94
N HIS A 125 6.94 50.97 -6.58
CA HIS A 125 7.72 52.21 -6.82
C HIS A 125 7.95 52.53 -8.31
N ARG A 126 7.67 51.62 -9.23
CA ARG A 126 7.89 51.85 -10.68
C ARG A 126 6.63 51.56 -11.48
N HIS A 127 6.81 51.29 -12.77
CA HIS A 127 5.71 50.83 -13.61
C HIS A 127 5.31 49.41 -13.24
N LEU A 128 4.00 49.22 -13.03
CA LEU A 128 3.40 47.92 -12.76
C LEU A 128 3.87 46.89 -13.80
N PRO A 129 4.30 45.68 -13.41
CA PRO A 129 4.71 44.67 -14.38
C PRO A 129 3.56 44.25 -15.30
N SER A 130 3.87 43.67 -16.45
CA SER A 130 2.87 43.11 -17.37
C SER A 130 2.13 41.93 -16.73
N LEU A 131 0.94 41.60 -17.23
CA LEU A 131 0.17 40.46 -16.72
C LEU A 131 0.96 39.15 -16.82
N ALA A 132 1.70 38.93 -17.91
CA ALA A 132 2.52 37.73 -18.09
C ALA A 132 3.65 37.63 -17.05
N GLU A 133 4.31 38.76 -16.73
CA GLU A 133 5.33 38.80 -15.68
C GLU A 133 4.73 38.52 -14.30
N LEU A 134 3.54 39.04 -14.01
CA LEU A 134 2.85 38.81 -12.75
C LEU A 134 2.35 37.37 -12.60
N LYS A 135 1.86 36.74 -13.67
CA LYS A 135 1.50 35.31 -13.68
C LYS A 135 2.72 34.44 -13.39
N ARG A 136 3.87 34.75 -13.99
CA ARG A 136 5.13 34.05 -13.71
C ARG A 136 5.56 34.26 -12.25
N ALA A 137 5.54 35.50 -11.76
CA ALA A 137 5.89 35.79 -10.38
C ALA A 137 4.97 35.09 -9.36
N ALA A 138 3.68 34.92 -9.68
CA ALA A 138 2.75 34.15 -8.87
C ALA A 138 3.13 32.66 -8.81
N GLN A 139 3.51 32.06 -9.95
CA GLN A 139 4.00 30.68 -9.99
C GLN A 139 5.31 30.53 -9.21
N ASP A 140 6.29 31.39 -9.45
CA ASP A 140 7.56 31.40 -8.74
C ASP A 140 7.35 31.55 -7.21
N SER A 141 6.33 32.32 -6.80
CA SER A 141 5.94 32.46 -5.39
C SER A 141 5.36 31.16 -4.82
N LEU A 142 4.48 30.46 -5.56
CA LEU A 142 3.92 29.17 -5.15
C LEU A 142 4.98 28.08 -5.03
N ASP A 143 5.93 28.05 -5.97
CA ASP A 143 7.05 27.10 -5.97
C ASP A 143 7.97 27.36 -4.76
N TRP A 144 8.26 28.63 -4.48
CA TRP A 144 9.01 28.99 -3.28
C TRP A 144 8.27 28.61 -2.00
N LEU A 145 6.96 28.92 -1.91
CA LEU A 145 6.10 28.55 -0.77
C LEU A 145 6.06 27.03 -0.56
N TRP A 146 6.06 26.26 -1.65
CA TRP A 146 6.14 24.81 -1.57
C TRP A 146 7.44 24.35 -0.91
N GLU A 147 8.57 24.82 -1.43
CA GLU A 147 9.88 24.40 -0.96
C GLU A 147 10.17 24.83 0.50
N TRP A 148 9.65 25.99 0.91
CA TRP A 148 9.97 26.59 2.20
C TRP A 148 8.97 26.34 3.31
N TYR A 149 7.70 26.17 2.97
CA TYR A 149 6.64 26.02 3.96
C TYR A 149 5.95 24.67 3.84
N TRP A 150 5.34 24.38 2.69
CA TRP A 150 4.43 23.24 2.55
C TRP A 150 5.12 21.88 2.58
N SER A 151 6.30 21.75 1.96
CA SER A 151 7.13 20.54 2.04
C SER A 151 7.73 20.35 3.45
N GLN A 152 7.82 21.42 4.24
CA GLN A 152 8.39 21.37 5.58
C GLN A 152 7.36 20.91 6.63
N LEU A 153 6.06 21.03 6.34
CA LEU A 153 4.99 20.53 7.19
C LEU A 153 5.08 19.01 7.41
N ASP A 154 5.70 18.29 6.47
CA ASP A 154 5.91 16.87 6.63
C ASP A 154 6.92 16.58 7.77
N TYR A 155 7.97 17.39 7.95
CA TYR A 155 8.84 17.28 9.12
C TYR A 155 8.14 17.74 10.41
N ALA A 156 7.30 18.77 10.32
CA ALA A 156 6.59 19.35 11.47
C ALA A 156 5.54 18.40 12.08
N PHE A 157 4.82 17.66 11.23
CA PHE A 157 3.75 16.74 11.66
C PHE A 157 4.21 15.28 11.68
N GLY A 158 5.50 15.01 11.48
CA GLY A 158 6.02 13.64 11.35
C GLY A 158 5.43 12.89 10.15
N VAL A 159 4.98 13.63 9.13
CA VAL A 159 4.39 13.13 7.89
C VAL A 159 5.45 12.99 6.76
N ALA A 160 6.73 13.32 6.99
CA ALA A 160 7.87 12.83 6.19
C ALA A 160 9.04 12.47 7.10
N LYS A 161 9.72 11.35 6.88
CA LYS A 161 9.73 10.47 5.70
C LYS A 161 8.85 9.24 5.91
N THR A 162 7.64 9.20 5.35
CA THR A 162 7.14 7.92 4.84
C THR A 162 8.15 7.47 3.78
N ALA A 163 8.62 6.24 3.92
CA ALA A 163 9.71 5.63 3.15
C ALA A 163 9.39 5.42 1.66
N GLU A 164 8.59 6.30 1.05
CA GLU A 164 8.23 6.28 -0.37
C GLU A 164 9.14 7.20 -1.20
N ALA A 165 9.57 8.37 -0.69
CA ALA A 165 10.38 9.30 -1.49
C ALA A 165 11.91 8.98 -1.54
N ASP A 166 12.48 8.37 -0.49
CA ASP A 166 13.87 7.83 -0.55
C ASP A 166 13.91 6.49 -1.33
N ASP A 167 12.78 5.77 -1.38
CA ASP A 167 12.65 4.54 -2.17
C ASP A 167 12.39 4.89 -3.64
N GLU A 168 11.71 6.00 -3.98
CA GLU A 168 11.56 6.46 -5.37
C GLU A 168 12.83 7.07 -5.98
N THR A 169 13.76 7.59 -5.18
CA THR A 169 15.05 8.11 -5.67
C THR A 169 16.12 7.01 -5.82
N GLU A 170 16.07 5.94 -5.02
CA GLU A 170 16.89 4.75 -5.24
C GLU A 170 16.19 3.76 -6.21
N GLY A 171 16.81 3.49 -7.36
CA GLY A 171 16.28 2.50 -8.31
C GLY A 171 16.05 1.13 -7.64
N ILE A 172 15.01 0.41 -8.07
CA ILE A 172 14.64 -0.92 -7.55
C ILE A 172 15.86 -1.87 -7.53
N ASP A 173 16.70 -1.81 -8.56
CA ASP A 173 17.91 -2.62 -8.66
C ASP A 173 18.95 -2.28 -7.59
N ALA A 174 19.12 -1.01 -7.24
CA ALA A 174 20.05 -0.59 -6.19
C ALA A 174 19.58 -1.08 -4.80
N VAL A 175 18.28 -0.98 -4.51
CA VAL A 175 17.68 -1.50 -3.28
C VAL A 175 17.82 -3.03 -3.23
N LYS A 176 17.55 -3.70 -4.34
CA LYS A 176 17.71 -5.15 -4.50
C LYS A 176 19.15 -5.60 -4.24
N GLU A 177 20.15 -4.95 -4.82
CA GLU A 177 21.57 -5.28 -4.61
C GLU A 177 21.99 -5.13 -3.14
N LYS A 178 21.51 -4.07 -2.48
CA LYS A 178 21.76 -3.84 -1.04
C LYS A 178 21.13 -4.93 -0.18
N LEU A 179 19.86 -5.29 -0.45
CA LEU A 179 19.18 -6.38 0.25
C LEU A 179 19.88 -7.72 0.02
N GLN A 180 20.25 -8.04 -1.22
CA GLN A 180 21.03 -9.23 -1.54
C GLN A 180 22.36 -9.27 -0.79
N THR A 181 23.01 -8.12 -0.62
CA THR A 181 24.26 -8.02 0.15
C THR A 181 24.03 -8.38 1.61
N ILE A 182 22.97 -7.85 2.25
CA ILE A 182 22.61 -8.20 3.63
C ILE A 182 22.35 -9.70 3.76
N LEU A 183 21.56 -10.28 2.84
CA LEU A 183 21.22 -11.71 2.87
C LEU A 183 22.44 -12.61 2.63
N LYS A 184 23.36 -12.23 1.72
CA LYS A 184 24.60 -12.98 1.47
C LYS A 184 25.54 -12.94 2.67
N ILE A 185 25.67 -11.78 3.33
CA ILE A 185 26.45 -11.65 4.57
C ILE A 185 25.85 -12.55 5.65
N TYR A 186 24.53 -12.49 5.85
CA TYR A 186 23.82 -13.36 6.79
C TYR A 186 24.12 -14.84 6.54
N VAL A 187 23.93 -15.34 5.31
CA VAL A 187 24.17 -16.75 4.98
C VAL A 187 25.62 -17.16 5.27
N LYS A 188 26.59 -16.27 4.96
CA LYS A 188 28.02 -16.51 5.24
C LYS A 188 28.28 -16.60 6.74
N GLU A 189 27.79 -15.65 7.52
CA GLU A 189 27.94 -15.63 8.98
C GLU A 189 27.26 -16.83 9.64
N ARG A 190 26.04 -17.14 9.22
CA ARG A 190 25.27 -18.26 9.74
C ARG A 190 25.92 -19.61 9.45
N LYS A 191 26.43 -19.81 8.24
CA LYS A 191 27.21 -21.02 7.90
C LYS A 191 28.47 -21.13 8.78
N ASN A 192 29.10 -20.01 9.12
CA ASN A 192 30.25 -20.01 10.03
C ASN A 192 29.85 -20.35 11.47
N GLU A 193 28.74 -19.82 11.97
CA GLU A 193 28.19 -20.16 13.29
C GLU A 193 27.89 -21.67 13.41
N ILE A 194 27.25 -22.25 12.40
CA ILE A 194 26.93 -23.69 12.35
C ILE A 194 28.22 -24.52 12.39
N LYS A 195 29.24 -24.13 11.60
CA LYS A 195 30.55 -24.81 11.59
C LYS A 195 31.30 -24.70 12.92
N THR A 196 31.25 -23.53 13.54
CA THR A 196 31.99 -23.24 14.78
C THR A 196 31.23 -23.64 16.06
N ARG A 197 30.00 -24.14 15.93
CA ARG A 197 29.11 -24.55 17.04
C ARG A 197 28.99 -23.48 18.13
N LYS A 198 28.99 -22.20 17.75
CA LYS A 198 28.84 -21.09 18.70
C LYS A 198 27.46 -21.13 19.33
N LYS A 199 27.41 -20.92 20.65
CA LYS A 199 26.18 -20.97 21.45
C LYS A 199 25.32 -19.70 21.31
N ASP A 200 25.97 -18.56 21.06
CA ASP A 200 25.31 -17.28 20.82
C ASP A 200 25.19 -17.05 19.30
N SER A 201 23.97 -17.14 18.76
CA SER A 201 23.71 -16.83 17.35
C SER A 201 23.36 -15.36 17.20
N LYS A 202 24.27 -14.58 16.61
CA LYS A 202 24.09 -13.13 16.40
C LYS A 202 23.90 -12.79 14.93
N ALA A 203 24.14 -13.72 14.00
CA ALA A 203 24.01 -13.48 12.57
C ALA A 203 22.61 -12.93 12.20
N ALA A 204 21.54 -13.49 12.76
CA ALA A 204 20.16 -13.02 12.48
C ALA A 204 19.90 -11.62 13.05
N GLU A 205 20.29 -11.38 14.30
CA GLU A 205 20.16 -10.07 14.96
C GLU A 205 20.96 -8.99 14.23
N ASN A 206 22.18 -9.30 13.80
CA ASN A 206 23.04 -8.38 13.04
C ASN A 206 22.43 -8.05 11.67
N ALA A 207 21.90 -9.05 10.97
CA ALA A 207 21.24 -8.87 9.69
C ALA A 207 19.95 -8.03 9.82
N LEU A 208 19.11 -8.33 10.82
CA LEU A 208 17.93 -7.54 11.15
C LEU A 208 18.30 -6.10 11.53
N SER A 209 19.33 -5.91 12.35
CA SER A 209 19.81 -4.57 12.75
C SER A 209 20.31 -3.78 11.56
N THR A 210 21.08 -4.42 10.67
CA THR A 210 21.59 -3.79 9.44
C THR A 210 20.46 -3.41 8.49
N TYR A 211 19.45 -4.28 8.37
CA TYR A 211 18.24 -4.03 7.61
C TYR A 211 17.44 -2.86 8.20
N THR A 212 17.19 -2.88 9.51
CA THR A 212 16.39 -1.88 10.23
C THR A 212 17.07 -0.52 10.23
N LEU A 213 18.36 -0.45 10.53
CA LEU A 213 19.13 0.81 10.48
C LEU A 213 19.07 1.48 9.10
N ARG A 214 18.97 0.67 8.04
CA ARG A 214 18.94 1.16 6.67
C ARG A 214 17.54 1.55 6.20
N TYR A 215 16.52 0.77 6.57
CA TYR A 215 15.19 0.87 5.98
C TYR A 215 14.07 1.23 6.97
N ALA A 216 14.38 1.34 8.26
CA ALA A 216 13.48 1.71 9.35
C ALA A 216 14.15 2.80 10.22
N PRO A 217 14.15 4.06 9.77
CA PRO A 217 14.94 5.15 10.36
C PRO A 217 14.49 5.57 11.77
N SER A 218 13.32 5.13 12.23
CA SER A 218 12.84 5.32 13.61
C SER A 218 12.58 3.97 14.28
N SER A 219 12.85 3.85 15.58
CA SER A 219 12.62 2.62 16.36
C SER A 219 11.15 2.17 16.40
N THR A 220 10.23 3.00 15.93
CA THR A 220 8.79 2.76 15.85
C THR A 220 8.24 2.69 14.42
N SER A 221 9.07 2.92 13.39
CA SER A 221 8.64 2.91 11.98
C SER A 221 8.94 1.57 11.32
N LEU A 222 7.94 0.96 10.69
CA LEU A 222 8.14 -0.21 9.84
C LEU A 222 8.73 0.20 8.47
N PRO A 223 9.49 -0.67 7.81
CA PRO A 223 10.00 -0.43 6.44
C PRO A 223 8.87 -0.21 5.43
N SER A 224 9.14 0.46 4.31
CA SER A 224 8.16 0.64 3.23
C SER A 224 7.64 -0.70 2.70
N SER A 225 6.36 -0.73 2.27
CA SER A 225 5.77 -1.90 1.62
C SER A 225 6.54 -2.31 0.37
N ARG A 226 7.12 -1.36 -0.36
CA ARG A 226 7.96 -1.61 -1.53
C ARG A 226 9.26 -2.34 -1.15
N ILE A 227 9.98 -1.92 -0.11
CA ILE A 227 11.20 -2.61 0.36
C ILE A 227 10.85 -4.02 0.86
N GLN A 228 9.76 -4.17 1.61
CA GLN A 228 9.26 -5.47 2.07
C GLN A 228 8.93 -6.39 0.87
N ASN A 229 8.27 -5.86 -0.17
CA ASN A 229 7.97 -6.61 -1.39
C ASN A 229 9.24 -7.03 -2.15
N ILE A 230 10.26 -6.16 -2.26
CA ILE A 230 11.54 -6.51 -2.90
C ILE A 230 12.23 -7.63 -2.10
N LEU A 231 12.24 -7.53 -0.76
CA LEU A 231 12.79 -8.56 0.11
C LEU A 231 12.05 -9.90 -0.05
N LEU A 232 10.71 -9.88 -0.08
CA LEU A 232 9.89 -11.08 -0.31
C LEU A 232 10.14 -11.71 -1.68
N ARG A 233 10.27 -10.89 -2.73
CA ARG A 233 10.65 -11.40 -4.07
C ARG A 233 12.03 -12.04 -4.08
N LEU A 234 13.02 -11.45 -3.39
CA LEU A 234 14.34 -12.04 -3.25
C LEU A 234 14.31 -13.39 -2.54
N LEU A 235 13.60 -13.47 -1.41
CA LEU A 235 13.52 -14.69 -0.62
C LEU A 235 12.77 -15.79 -1.38
N VAL A 236 11.60 -15.47 -1.94
CA VAL A 236 10.67 -16.44 -2.52
C VAL A 236 10.84 -16.59 -4.04
N GLU A 237 10.68 -15.52 -4.82
CA GLU A 237 10.68 -15.59 -6.28
C GLU A 237 12.06 -15.87 -6.87
N GLU A 238 13.12 -15.26 -6.30
CA GLU A 238 14.52 -15.53 -6.65
C GLU A 238 15.10 -16.73 -5.88
N LYS A 239 14.27 -17.42 -5.09
CA LYS A 239 14.55 -18.74 -4.50
C LYS A 239 15.77 -18.74 -3.56
N MET A 240 16.13 -17.59 -2.96
CA MET A 240 17.31 -17.51 -2.08
C MET A 240 17.21 -18.41 -0.85
N ILE A 241 15.99 -18.69 -0.37
CA ILE A 241 15.75 -19.58 0.77
C ILE A 241 15.74 -21.07 0.39
N LEU A 242 15.82 -21.40 -0.90
CA LEU A 242 15.90 -22.77 -1.36
C LEU A 242 17.37 -23.21 -1.50
N PRO A 243 17.67 -24.51 -1.33
CA PRO A 243 18.95 -25.07 -1.75
C PRO A 243 19.19 -24.82 -3.24
N THR A 244 20.41 -24.41 -3.62
CA THR A 244 20.78 -24.10 -5.01
C THR A 244 20.48 -25.26 -5.98
N ASP A 245 20.67 -26.49 -5.51
CA ASP A 245 20.45 -27.73 -6.28
C ASP A 245 19.22 -28.50 -5.77
N LYS A 246 18.15 -27.82 -5.35
CA LYS A 246 16.92 -28.46 -4.86
C LYS A 246 16.41 -29.49 -5.89
N LYS A 247 16.36 -30.75 -5.47
CA LYS A 247 15.78 -31.87 -6.24
C LYS A 247 14.44 -32.26 -5.63
N LEU A 248 13.58 -32.88 -6.43
CA LEU A 248 12.32 -33.42 -5.93
C LEU A 248 12.60 -34.44 -4.81
N GLY A 249 11.89 -34.34 -3.69
CA GLY A 249 12.06 -35.19 -2.50
C GLY A 249 13.31 -34.95 -1.67
N SER A 250 14.22 -34.04 -2.06
CA SER A 250 15.41 -33.73 -1.23
C SER A 250 15.05 -32.89 -0.01
N SER A 251 15.62 -33.22 1.15
CA SER A 251 15.37 -32.55 2.43
C SER A 251 15.65 -31.04 2.42
N MET A 252 14.77 -30.27 3.07
CA MET A 252 14.89 -28.83 3.31
C MET A 252 15.54 -28.47 4.66
N SER A 253 15.91 -29.46 5.48
CA SER A 253 16.46 -29.28 6.84
C SER A 253 17.63 -28.30 6.91
N GLY A 254 18.57 -28.36 5.96
CA GLY A 254 19.69 -27.43 5.89
C GLY A 254 19.27 -25.99 5.58
N ALA A 255 18.21 -25.80 4.79
CA ALA A 255 17.65 -24.48 4.52
C ALA A 255 16.94 -23.92 5.75
N PHE A 256 16.13 -24.73 6.44
CA PHE A 256 15.47 -24.35 7.70
C PHE A 256 16.50 -23.91 8.75
N LEU A 257 17.55 -24.71 8.95
CA LEU A 257 18.62 -24.40 9.92
C LEU A 257 19.34 -23.07 9.64
N ILE A 258 19.47 -22.72 8.36
CA ILE A 258 20.10 -21.47 7.93
C ILE A 258 19.13 -20.30 8.04
N TRP A 259 17.87 -20.44 7.65
CA TRP A 259 16.97 -19.31 7.42
C TRP A 259 15.94 -19.07 8.53
N ASP A 260 15.57 -20.08 9.31
CA ASP A 260 14.60 -19.94 10.41
C ASP A 260 14.93 -18.77 11.35
N PRO A 261 16.19 -18.60 11.84
CA PRO A 261 16.48 -17.52 12.79
C PRO A 261 16.23 -16.12 12.20
N LEU A 262 16.52 -15.92 10.91
CA LEU A 262 16.30 -14.61 10.27
C LEU A 262 14.82 -14.38 9.95
N LEU A 263 14.12 -15.40 9.44
CA LEU A 263 12.70 -15.28 9.12
C LEU A 263 11.88 -15.04 10.40
N LEU A 264 12.20 -15.74 11.50
CA LEU A 264 11.60 -15.50 12.81
C LEU A 264 11.90 -14.08 13.31
N ALA A 265 13.15 -13.61 13.21
CA ALA A 265 13.51 -12.24 13.60
C ALA A 265 12.73 -11.18 12.81
N PHE A 266 12.55 -11.37 11.50
CA PHE A 266 11.71 -10.48 10.68
C PHE A 266 10.22 -10.55 11.05
N CYS A 267 9.69 -11.74 11.36
CA CYS A 267 8.30 -11.88 11.80
C CYS A 267 8.06 -11.21 13.16
N GLN A 268 8.95 -11.43 14.13
CA GLN A 268 8.85 -10.88 15.47
C GLN A 268 8.99 -9.34 15.51
N SER A 269 9.80 -8.78 14.62
CA SER A 269 9.95 -7.33 14.45
C SER A 269 8.90 -6.72 13.50
N ALA A 270 7.89 -7.50 13.10
CA ALA A 270 6.82 -7.10 12.19
C ALA A 270 7.30 -6.55 10.82
N VAL A 271 8.54 -6.89 10.42
CA VAL A 271 9.12 -6.54 9.12
C VAL A 271 8.40 -7.28 7.99
N ILE A 272 8.18 -8.59 8.19
CA ILE A 272 7.36 -9.43 7.33
C ILE A 272 6.42 -10.22 8.24
N PRO A 273 5.11 -9.91 8.28
CA PRO A 273 4.16 -10.73 9.01
C PRO A 273 4.16 -12.19 8.50
N SER A 274 4.02 -13.16 9.40
CA SER A 274 3.98 -14.58 9.05
C SER A 274 2.87 -14.92 8.06
N SER A 275 1.70 -14.28 8.19
CA SER A 275 0.59 -14.40 7.23
C SER A 275 0.96 -13.94 5.83
N THR A 276 1.72 -12.85 5.70
CA THR A 276 2.20 -12.33 4.42
C THR A 276 3.22 -13.26 3.79
N LEU A 277 4.12 -13.83 4.61
CA LEU A 277 5.12 -14.81 4.17
C LEU A 277 4.44 -16.08 3.65
N LEU A 278 3.49 -16.64 4.40
CA LEU A 278 2.69 -17.80 3.99
C LEU A 278 1.92 -17.53 2.69
N ALA A 279 1.28 -16.36 2.57
CA ALA A 279 0.58 -15.98 1.34
C ALA A 279 1.52 -15.91 0.13
N HIS A 280 2.76 -15.45 0.30
CA HIS A 280 3.77 -15.43 -0.78
C HIS A 280 4.23 -16.84 -1.18
N PHE A 281 4.39 -17.76 -0.23
CA PHE A 281 4.65 -19.16 -0.56
C PHE A 281 3.49 -19.77 -1.35
N THR A 282 2.27 -19.62 -0.85
CA THR A 282 1.06 -20.11 -1.51
C THR A 282 0.92 -19.53 -2.92
N ALA A 283 1.18 -18.24 -3.10
CA ALA A 283 1.16 -17.62 -4.42
C ALA A 283 2.26 -18.20 -5.34
N ALA A 284 3.49 -18.37 -4.84
CA ALA A 284 4.61 -18.91 -5.62
C ALA A 284 4.36 -20.36 -6.06
N MET A 285 3.77 -21.19 -5.20
CA MET A 285 3.39 -22.57 -5.51
C MET A 285 2.28 -22.68 -6.53
N ASN A 286 1.38 -21.70 -6.57
CA ASN A 286 0.19 -21.73 -7.43
C ASN A 286 0.30 -20.85 -8.68
N LYS A 287 1.49 -20.29 -8.97
CA LYS A 287 1.71 -19.55 -10.22
C LYS A 287 1.34 -20.42 -11.43
N PRO A 288 0.66 -19.87 -12.46
CA PRO A 288 0.28 -20.63 -13.66
C PRO A 288 1.52 -21.28 -14.30
N LEU A 289 1.41 -22.55 -14.71
CA LEU A 289 2.51 -23.24 -15.36
C LEU A 289 2.74 -22.73 -16.80
N SER A 290 4.01 -22.71 -17.20
CA SER A 290 4.38 -22.79 -18.62
C SER A 290 4.27 -24.26 -19.06
N ALA A 291 3.74 -24.50 -20.26
CA ALA A 291 3.10 -25.75 -20.71
C ALA A 291 3.95 -27.06 -20.74
N MET A 292 5.12 -27.14 -20.09
CA MET A 292 6.08 -28.25 -20.22
C MET A 292 6.36 -29.07 -18.96
N ILE A 293 5.84 -28.72 -17.78
CA ILE A 293 6.10 -29.45 -16.52
C ILE A 293 4.76 -29.84 -15.89
N SER A 294 4.66 -31.04 -15.32
CA SER A 294 3.49 -31.45 -14.53
C SER A 294 3.54 -30.73 -13.17
N THR A 295 2.40 -30.23 -12.67
CA THR A 295 2.30 -29.38 -11.47
C THR A 295 2.95 -29.98 -10.21
N ASP A 296 2.96 -31.31 -10.11
CA ASP A 296 3.50 -32.12 -9.02
C ASP A 296 5.01 -32.38 -9.11
N MET A 297 5.64 -32.12 -10.27
CA MET A 297 7.04 -32.46 -10.55
C MET A 297 8.01 -31.26 -10.50
N ASP A 298 7.60 -30.14 -9.88
CA ASP A 298 8.41 -28.94 -9.75
C ASP A 298 9.11 -28.88 -8.37
N PRO A 299 10.45 -29.07 -8.29
CA PRO A 299 11.20 -29.06 -7.03
C PRO A 299 11.14 -27.72 -6.29
N VAL A 300 10.90 -26.61 -7.02
CA VAL A 300 10.78 -25.27 -6.42
C VAL A 300 9.47 -25.16 -5.67
N ARG A 301 8.36 -25.62 -6.29
CA ARG A 301 7.04 -25.61 -5.64
C ARG A 301 7.00 -26.54 -4.44
N GLU A 302 7.60 -27.72 -4.56
CA GLU A 302 7.79 -28.62 -3.42
C GLU A 302 8.56 -27.93 -2.28
N GLY A 303 9.65 -27.21 -2.60
CA GLY A 303 10.40 -26.45 -1.59
C GLY A 303 9.57 -25.34 -0.92
N MET A 304 8.70 -24.65 -1.65
CA MET A 304 7.79 -23.64 -1.08
C MET A 304 6.68 -24.28 -0.23
N HIS A 305 6.20 -25.47 -0.63
CA HIS A 305 5.27 -26.28 0.15
C HIS A 305 5.90 -26.67 1.48
N ASP A 306 7.12 -27.20 1.44
CA ASP A 306 7.84 -27.65 2.62
C ASP A 306 8.10 -26.48 3.59
N TRP A 307 8.38 -25.28 3.06
CA TRP A 307 8.47 -24.05 3.87
C TRP A 307 7.14 -23.67 4.53
N ALA A 308 6.04 -23.70 3.79
CA ALA A 308 4.72 -23.38 4.34
C ALA A 308 4.31 -24.36 5.45
N VAL A 309 4.52 -25.66 5.23
CA VAL A 309 4.26 -26.70 6.23
C VAL A 309 5.17 -26.51 7.45
N HIS A 310 6.48 -26.34 7.26
CA HIS A 310 7.45 -26.16 8.35
C HIS A 310 7.11 -24.96 9.24
N ILE A 311 6.73 -23.83 8.66
CA ILE A 311 6.32 -22.64 9.43
C ILE A 311 5.09 -22.95 10.29
N LEU A 312 4.14 -23.73 9.79
CA LEU A 312 2.88 -23.99 10.48
C LEU A 312 2.95 -25.14 11.49
N SER A 313 3.89 -26.08 11.34
CA SER A 313 3.96 -27.29 12.16
C SER A 313 5.20 -27.40 13.05
N SER A 314 6.27 -26.63 12.80
CA SER A 314 7.48 -26.73 13.60
C SER A 314 7.33 -26.11 14.98
N GLU A 315 7.81 -26.80 16.02
CA GLU A 315 7.84 -26.29 17.41
C GLU A 315 8.50 -24.91 17.52
N THR A 316 9.52 -24.64 16.69
CA THR A 316 10.23 -23.35 16.68
C THR A 316 9.34 -22.19 16.24
N TRP A 317 8.36 -22.45 15.39
CA TRP A 317 7.46 -21.45 14.83
C TRP A 317 6.14 -21.35 15.58
N GLN A 318 5.64 -22.46 16.14
CA GLN A 318 4.36 -22.49 16.87
C GLN A 318 4.28 -21.45 18.00
N GLN A 319 5.39 -21.19 18.71
CA GLN A 319 5.45 -20.20 19.78
C GLN A 319 5.32 -18.74 19.30
N HIS A 320 5.51 -18.51 18.00
CA HIS A 320 5.55 -17.17 17.39
C HIS A 320 4.41 -16.92 16.40
N LEU A 321 3.58 -17.93 16.13
CA LEU A 321 2.40 -17.81 15.29
C LEU A 321 1.18 -17.36 16.09
N ALA A 322 0.25 -16.69 15.40
CA ALA A 322 -1.07 -16.41 15.97
C ALA A 322 -1.85 -17.73 16.13
N SER A 323 -2.68 -17.82 17.16
CA SER A 323 -3.42 -19.05 17.51
C SER A 323 -4.32 -19.59 16.39
N ASN A 324 -4.79 -18.72 15.48
CA ASN A 324 -5.64 -19.08 14.34
C ASN A 324 -4.87 -19.25 13.02
N SER A 325 -3.53 -19.30 13.03
CA SER A 325 -2.72 -19.34 11.79
C SER A 325 -3.00 -20.60 10.95
N VAL A 326 -3.15 -21.75 11.62
CA VAL A 326 -3.46 -23.03 10.94
C VAL A 326 -4.87 -22.99 10.34
N GLU A 327 -5.87 -22.58 11.11
CA GLU A 327 -7.27 -22.50 10.67
C GLU A 327 -7.46 -21.51 9.49
N ASN A 328 -6.82 -20.34 9.57
CA ASN A 328 -6.82 -19.36 8.47
C ASN A 328 -6.16 -19.92 7.20
N THR A 329 -5.09 -20.70 7.35
CA THR A 329 -4.41 -21.33 6.22
C THR A 329 -5.31 -22.41 5.61
N LEU A 330 -5.92 -23.28 6.41
CA LEU A 330 -6.88 -24.29 5.93
C LEU A 330 -8.04 -23.64 5.19
N THR A 331 -8.64 -22.59 5.75
CA THR A 331 -9.70 -21.81 5.10
C THR A 331 -9.26 -21.29 3.73
N THR A 332 -8.05 -20.76 3.63
CA THR A 332 -7.48 -20.25 2.37
C THR A 332 -7.25 -21.38 1.36
N CYS A 333 -6.71 -22.51 1.81
CA CYS A 333 -6.47 -23.69 0.97
C CYS A 333 -7.76 -24.24 0.37
N PHE A 334 -8.84 -24.34 1.16
CA PHE A 334 -10.14 -24.85 0.70
C PHE A 334 -10.96 -23.83 -0.10
N SER A 335 -10.73 -22.53 0.10
CA SER A 335 -11.35 -21.48 -0.73
C SER A 335 -10.80 -21.47 -2.16
N ALA A 336 -9.60 -22.01 -2.38
CA ALA A 336 -8.97 -22.14 -3.69
C ALA A 336 -8.26 -23.50 -3.79
N PRO A 337 -9.00 -24.60 -4.04
CA PRO A 337 -8.47 -25.96 -3.98
C PRO A 337 -7.58 -26.26 -5.20
N THR A 338 -6.29 -25.95 -5.07
CA THR A 338 -5.24 -26.34 -6.03
C THR A 338 -4.48 -27.56 -5.51
N TYR A 339 -3.73 -28.24 -6.38
CA TYR A 339 -2.88 -29.38 -5.99
C TYR A 339 -2.02 -29.07 -4.76
N TRP A 340 -1.29 -27.95 -4.77
CA TRP A 340 -0.39 -27.57 -3.68
C TRP A 340 -1.14 -27.11 -2.41
N ASN A 341 -2.31 -26.48 -2.56
CA ASN A 341 -3.12 -26.08 -1.42
C ASN A 341 -3.71 -27.29 -0.68
N LEU A 342 -4.19 -28.29 -1.43
CA LEU A 342 -4.69 -29.54 -0.84
C LEU A 342 -3.56 -30.33 -0.16
N ARG A 343 -2.34 -30.32 -0.72
CA ARG A 343 -1.15 -30.92 -0.11
C ARG A 343 -0.77 -30.26 1.22
N ILE A 344 -0.83 -28.94 1.32
CA ILE A 344 -0.66 -28.22 2.60
C ILE A 344 -1.72 -28.67 3.61
N ALA A 345 -2.99 -28.65 3.20
CA ALA A 345 -4.09 -29.05 4.08
C ALA A 345 -3.92 -30.49 4.58
N GLU A 346 -3.54 -31.42 3.71
CA GLU A 346 -3.23 -32.80 4.07
C GLU A 346 -2.08 -32.89 5.08
N ALA A 347 -1.00 -32.12 4.87
CA ALA A 347 0.15 -32.11 5.78
C ALA A 347 -0.21 -31.57 7.16
N LEU A 348 -1.04 -30.52 7.24
CA LEU A 348 -1.48 -29.93 8.51
C LEU A 348 -2.44 -30.85 9.27
N LEU A 349 -3.35 -31.53 8.55
CA LEU A 349 -4.34 -32.43 9.17
C LEU A 349 -3.76 -33.77 9.64
N LYS A 350 -2.47 -34.04 9.39
CA LYS A 350 -1.76 -35.16 10.03
C LYS A 350 -1.53 -34.93 11.51
N ASP A 351 -1.48 -33.67 11.94
CA ASP A 351 -1.41 -33.31 13.35
C ASP A 351 -2.79 -33.51 14.00
N GLU A 352 -2.82 -34.15 15.18
CA GLU A 352 -4.05 -34.44 15.91
C GLU A 352 -4.58 -33.21 16.66
N ASP A 353 -3.72 -32.23 16.94
CA ASP A 353 -4.04 -31.05 17.76
C ASP A 353 -4.79 -29.94 16.98
N VAL A 354 -5.14 -30.17 15.71
CA VAL A 354 -5.84 -29.17 14.88
C VAL A 354 -7.30 -28.99 15.35
N PRO A 355 -7.74 -27.76 15.65
CA PRO A 355 -9.13 -27.50 16.03
C PRO A 355 -10.11 -27.91 14.92
N ASN A 356 -11.23 -28.54 15.29
CA ASN A 356 -12.28 -29.01 14.37
C ASN A 356 -11.75 -29.93 13.25
N ARG A 357 -10.67 -30.69 13.51
CA ARG A 357 -9.99 -31.56 12.54
C ARG A 357 -10.94 -32.44 11.71
N GLU A 358 -11.91 -33.10 12.34
CA GLU A 358 -12.85 -33.99 11.63
C GLU A 358 -13.61 -33.27 10.52
N SER A 359 -14.05 -32.03 10.78
CA SER A 359 -14.74 -31.22 9.77
C SER A 359 -13.83 -30.83 8.61
N TRP A 360 -12.57 -30.49 8.89
CA TRP A 360 -11.58 -30.17 7.87
C TRP A 360 -11.18 -31.39 7.03
N VAL A 361 -11.09 -32.58 7.64
CA VAL A 361 -10.85 -33.83 6.93
C VAL A 361 -12.00 -34.14 5.97
N ALA A 362 -13.26 -33.98 6.40
CA ALA A 362 -14.40 -34.17 5.53
C ALA A 362 -14.39 -33.20 4.31
N ILE A 363 -14.00 -31.94 4.54
CA ILE A 363 -13.84 -30.95 3.45
C ILE A 363 -12.70 -31.36 2.50
N LEU A 364 -11.57 -31.86 3.03
CA LEU A 364 -10.46 -32.33 2.22
C LEU A 364 -10.86 -33.51 1.31
N GLU A 365 -11.61 -34.47 1.85
CA GLU A 365 -12.13 -35.60 1.08
C GLU A 365 -13.08 -35.13 -0.02
N ALA A 366 -14.01 -34.22 0.29
CA ALA A 366 -14.91 -33.64 -0.70
C ALA A 366 -14.16 -32.89 -1.81
N ALA A 367 -13.18 -32.06 -1.45
CA ALA A 367 -12.38 -31.29 -2.42
C ALA A 367 -11.52 -32.18 -3.33
N ARG A 368 -11.08 -33.35 -2.84
CA ARG A 368 -10.36 -34.33 -3.68
C ARG A 368 -11.29 -35.01 -4.68
N ASN A 369 -12.50 -35.36 -4.28
CA ASN A 369 -13.47 -36.04 -5.14
C ASN A 369 -13.95 -35.12 -6.29
N GLU A 370 -14.08 -33.82 -6.05
CA GLU A 370 -14.35 -32.84 -7.12
C GLU A 370 -13.16 -32.67 -8.08
N ALA A 371 -11.93 -32.78 -7.59
CA ALA A 371 -10.72 -32.65 -8.40
C ALA A 371 -10.37 -33.94 -9.18
N SER A 372 -10.82 -35.11 -8.71
CA SER A 372 -10.48 -36.41 -9.32
C SER A 372 -11.40 -36.83 -10.45
N GLY A 373 -12.53 -36.15 -10.68
CA GLY A 373 -13.41 -36.40 -11.82
C GLY A 373 -13.59 -37.89 -12.10
N GLU A 374 -14.11 -38.66 -11.14
CA GLU A 374 -14.71 -39.94 -11.49
C GLU A 374 -15.91 -39.61 -12.38
N GLU A 375 -15.71 -39.69 -13.69
CA GLU A 375 -16.80 -39.96 -14.62
C GLU A 375 -17.51 -41.19 -14.05
N MET A 376 -18.70 -41.00 -13.49
CA MET A 376 -19.63 -42.10 -13.27
C MET A 376 -19.93 -42.69 -14.66
N GLU A 377 -19.12 -43.64 -15.10
CA GLU A 377 -19.54 -44.64 -16.07
C GLU A 377 -20.70 -45.39 -15.42
N VAL A 378 -21.91 -44.98 -15.77
CA VAL A 378 -23.10 -45.76 -15.49
C VAL A 378 -23.01 -46.97 -16.40
N ASP A 379 -22.55 -48.08 -15.84
CA ASP A 379 -22.51 -49.40 -16.47
C ASP A 379 -23.95 -49.85 -16.75
N VAL A 380 -24.33 -49.92 -18.04
CA VAL A 380 -25.72 -50.20 -18.49
C VAL A 380 -25.96 -51.69 -18.74
N ASP A 381 -25.03 -52.59 -18.44
CA ASP A 381 -25.20 -54.02 -18.74
C ASP A 381 -25.51 -54.84 -17.48
N GLY A 382 -26.75 -54.76 -17.01
CA GLY A 382 -27.11 -55.47 -15.79
C GLY A 382 -28.59 -55.66 -15.45
N ILE A 383 -29.53 -55.64 -16.40
CA ILE A 383 -30.88 -56.21 -16.15
C ILE A 383 -31.41 -56.88 -17.43
N GLU A 384 -31.03 -58.15 -17.63
CA GLU A 384 -31.80 -59.10 -18.43
C GLU A 384 -32.92 -59.73 -17.59
N GLN A 385 -34.05 -60.01 -18.26
CA GLN A 385 -35.27 -60.75 -17.86
C GLN A 385 -36.42 -59.93 -17.19
N ALA A 386 -37.69 -59.96 -17.64
CA ALA A 386 -38.33 -60.48 -18.84
C ALA A 386 -39.83 -60.00 -18.95
N VAL A 387 -40.26 -59.59 -20.17
CA VAL A 387 -41.59 -59.71 -20.86
C VAL A 387 -42.88 -59.00 -20.32
N PRO A 388 -43.97 -58.79 -21.14
CA PRO A 388 -44.12 -58.22 -22.50
C PRO A 388 -45.03 -56.95 -22.58
N VAL A 389 -45.00 -56.35 -23.76
CA VAL A 389 -45.63 -55.12 -24.28
C VAL A 389 -47.17 -55.03 -24.18
N ARG A 390 -47.69 -53.87 -23.74
CA ARG A 390 -48.98 -53.29 -24.21
C ARG A 390 -48.91 -51.76 -24.40
N GLN A 391 -48.93 -51.39 -25.69
CA GLN A 391 -49.48 -50.18 -26.34
C GLN A 391 -49.38 -48.82 -25.63
N GLY A 392 -48.56 -47.93 -26.22
CA GLY A 392 -48.18 -46.64 -25.64
C GLY A 392 -49.11 -45.45 -25.86
N LYS A 393 -48.65 -44.32 -25.30
CA LYS A 393 -48.86 -42.91 -25.68
C LYS A 393 -47.75 -42.06 -25.01
N PRO A 394 -47.44 -40.85 -25.49
CA PRO A 394 -46.08 -40.38 -25.73
C PRO A 394 -45.35 -39.80 -24.50
N LYS A 395 -44.02 -39.86 -24.55
CA LYS A 395 -43.06 -39.27 -23.59
C LYS A 395 -43.24 -37.74 -23.49
N GLU A 396 -43.43 -37.23 -22.29
CA GLU A 396 -43.23 -35.80 -22.00
C GLU A 396 -41.73 -35.47 -21.93
N LYS A 397 -41.35 -34.41 -22.64
CA LYS A 397 -39.98 -33.91 -22.73
C LYS A 397 -39.62 -33.16 -21.44
N ILE A 398 -38.48 -33.51 -20.85
CA ILE A 398 -37.85 -32.74 -19.78
C ILE A 398 -37.50 -31.35 -20.35
N LYS A 399 -38.09 -30.29 -19.79
CA LYS A 399 -37.83 -28.89 -20.16
C LYS A 399 -36.48 -28.45 -19.60
N GLY A 400 -35.64 -27.86 -20.46
CA GLY A 400 -34.41 -27.18 -20.05
C GLY A 400 -34.68 -25.89 -19.24
N PRO A 401 -33.63 -25.26 -18.69
CA PRO A 401 -33.75 -24.13 -17.77
C PRO A 401 -34.45 -22.94 -18.42
N THR A 402 -35.51 -22.45 -17.77
CA THR A 402 -36.30 -21.30 -18.25
C THR A 402 -35.76 -20.01 -17.62
N LYS A 403 -35.41 -19.02 -18.45
CA LYS A 403 -34.92 -17.72 -18.01
C LYS A 403 -36.06 -16.95 -17.33
N VAL A 404 -36.00 -16.78 -16.01
CA VAL A 404 -36.98 -15.99 -15.27
C VAL A 404 -36.66 -14.51 -15.48
N VAL A 405 -37.54 -13.79 -16.19
CA VAL A 405 -37.43 -12.34 -16.34
C VAL A 405 -37.81 -11.71 -15.00
N GLY A 406 -36.82 -11.18 -14.29
CA GLY A 406 -37.04 -10.45 -13.04
C GLY A 406 -38.03 -9.31 -13.26
N MET A 407 -39.09 -9.28 -12.45
CA MET A 407 -40.13 -8.24 -12.48
C MET A 407 -39.61 -6.93 -11.87
N TRP A 408 -38.69 -6.25 -12.56
CA TRP A 408 -38.38 -4.85 -12.29
C TRP A 408 -38.82 -4.02 -13.49
N LYS A 409 -40.00 -3.38 -13.37
CA LYS A 409 -40.44 -2.41 -14.37
C LYS A 409 -39.52 -1.20 -14.26
N ALA A 410 -38.74 -0.91 -15.31
CA ALA A 410 -37.93 0.29 -15.40
C ALA A 410 -38.84 1.52 -15.26
N ARG A 411 -38.58 2.38 -14.26
CA ARG A 411 -39.25 3.66 -14.08
C ARG A 411 -38.27 4.79 -14.45
N PRO A 412 -38.71 5.80 -15.23
CA PRO A 412 -37.85 6.94 -15.53
C PRO A 412 -37.58 7.78 -14.28
N ILE A 413 -36.42 8.41 -14.24
CA ILE A 413 -36.04 9.38 -13.20
C ILE A 413 -37.05 10.53 -13.20
N GLY A 414 -37.64 10.83 -12.03
CA GLY A 414 -38.65 11.87 -11.83
C GLY A 414 -40.09 11.40 -11.60
N TRP A 415 -40.34 10.09 -11.45
CA TRP A 415 -41.69 9.58 -11.18
C TRP A 415 -42.10 9.74 -9.71
N LEU A 416 -43.15 10.52 -9.44
CA LEU A 416 -43.82 10.63 -8.13
C LEU A 416 -45.03 9.68 -8.05
N PRO A 417 -45.26 9.00 -6.91
CA PRO A 417 -46.44 8.14 -6.72
C PRO A 417 -47.74 8.94 -6.68
N GLU A 418 -48.82 8.39 -7.25
CA GLU A 418 -50.18 8.89 -7.04
C GLU A 418 -50.50 8.86 -5.53
N GLY A 419 -50.74 10.05 -4.95
CA GLY A 419 -50.99 10.26 -3.52
C GLY A 419 -50.08 11.27 -2.82
N TYR A 420 -49.10 11.86 -3.51
CA TYR A 420 -48.43 13.09 -3.06
C TYR A 420 -49.24 14.29 -3.54
N GLU A 421 -50.27 14.67 -2.79
CA GLU A 421 -50.81 16.03 -2.84
C GLU A 421 -49.90 16.92 -1.98
N ASP A 422 -49.48 18.04 -2.54
CA ASP A 422 -48.75 19.09 -1.83
C ASP A 422 -49.64 19.64 -0.70
N ASP A 423 -49.24 19.47 0.55
CA ASP A 423 -49.74 20.30 1.64
C ASP A 423 -49.03 21.67 1.53
N GLU A 424 -49.85 22.72 1.34
CA GLU A 424 -49.49 24.15 1.24
C GLU A 424 -48.57 24.68 2.35
#